data_AF-A0A3P3R4C9-F1
#
_entry.id   AF-A0A3P3R4C9-F1
#
_cell.length_a   1.000
_cell.length_b   1.000
_cell.length_c   1.000
_cell.angle_alpha   90.00
_cell.angle_beta   90.00
_cell.angle_gamma   90.00
#
_symmetry.space_group_name_H-M   'P 1'
#
loop_
_entity.id
_entity.type
_entity.pdbx_description
1 polymer ?
#
loop_
_entity_poly.entity_id
_entity_poly.type
_entity_poly.pdbx_seq_one_letter_code
_entity_poly.pdbx_strand_id
1 'polypeptide(L)' 'MSDLERLIQVGTTKRCMVTITPPRERTCERCGRTDVWRPERKNWIVDGDVGNPYCIHDWDINGSYNPIEK' A
#
# COMPACT_ATOMS: atom_id res chain seq x y z
N MET A 1 -39.27 -15.15 32.41
CA MET A 1 -37.83 -14.91 32.65
C MET A 1 -37.10 -16.08 32.01
N SER A 2 -36.22 -15.96 31.03
CA SER A 2 -35.68 -14.86 30.21
C SER A 2 -34.74 -15.59 29.26
N ASP A 3 -34.92 -15.49 27.94
CA ASP A 3 -34.14 -14.59 27.07
C ASP A 3 -32.60 -14.71 27.11
N LEU A 4 -32.00 -15.75 27.70
CA LEU A 4 -30.54 -15.76 27.92
C LEU A 4 -29.68 -16.87 27.30
N GLU A 5 -30.20 -17.76 26.44
CA GLU A 5 -29.33 -18.74 25.75
C GLU A 5 -29.54 -18.83 24.23
N ARG A 6 -30.03 -17.74 23.63
CA ARG A 6 -29.99 -17.55 22.18
C ARG A 6 -28.64 -16.93 21.76
N LEU A 7 -27.55 -17.63 22.06
CA LEU A 7 -26.20 -17.16 21.72
C LEU A 7 -25.78 -17.65 20.33
N ILE A 8 -26.10 -16.82 19.35
CA ILE A 8 -25.31 -16.48 18.15
C ILE A 8 -24.56 -17.64 17.48
N GLN A 9 -25.20 -18.20 16.45
CA GLN A 9 -24.55 -18.91 15.34
C GLN A 9 -23.63 -17.94 14.57
N VAL A 10 -22.50 -17.50 15.15
CA VAL A 10 -21.47 -16.77 14.41
C VAL A 10 -20.75 -17.80 13.55
N GLY A 11 -21.14 -17.86 12.27
CA GLY A 11 -20.44 -18.63 11.26
C GLY A 11 -18.95 -18.37 11.32
N THR A 12 -18.17 -19.44 11.26
CA THR A 12 -16.71 -19.45 11.32
C THR A 12 -16.15 -18.51 10.24
N THR A 13 -15.81 -17.28 10.60
CA THR A 13 -15.09 -16.36 9.72
C THR A 13 -13.72 -16.96 9.47
N LYS A 14 -13.51 -17.51 8.27
CA LYS A 14 -12.18 -17.89 7.78
C LYS A 14 -11.28 -16.66 7.93
N ARG A 15 -10.25 -16.76 8.78
CA ARG A 15 -9.20 -15.74 8.85
C ARG A 15 -8.37 -15.83 7.58
N CYS A 16 -8.68 -15.01 6.59
CA CYS A 16 -7.79 -14.81 5.45
C CYS A 16 -6.63 -13.92 5.91
N MET A 17 -5.43 -14.49 6.01
CA MET A 17 -4.22 -13.68 6.08
C MET A 17 -4.05 -13.01 4.71
N VAL A 18 -4.09 -11.68 4.68
CA VAL A 18 -3.72 -10.88 3.51
C VAL A 18 -2.25 -10.49 3.67
N THR A 19 -1.47 -10.77 2.63
CA THR A 19 -0.12 -10.22 2.49
C THR A 19 -0.22 -8.90 1.74
N ILE A 20 0.36 -7.85 2.29
CA ILE A 20 0.47 -6.54 1.64
C ILE A 20 1.84 -6.49 0.97
N THR A 21 1.85 -6.46 -0.35
CA THR A 21 3.05 -6.28 -1.17
C THR A 21 3.11 -4.81 -1.59
N PRO A 22 4.04 -4.00 -1.05
CA PRO A 22 4.24 -2.62 -1.49
C PRO A 22 4.99 -2.54 -2.82
N PRO A 23 4.92 -1.41 -3.55
CA PRO A 23 5.62 -1.28 -4.82
C PRO A 23 7.13 -1.19 -4.57
N ARG A 24 7.94 -1.62 -5.55
CA ARG A 24 9.41 -1.49 -5.51
C ARG A 24 9.94 -0.31 -6.30
N GLU A 25 9.08 0.30 -7.10
CA GLU A 25 9.34 1.48 -7.92
C GLU A 25 8.07 2.33 -7.94
N ARG A 26 8.24 3.65 -8.01
CA ARG A 26 7.14 4.60 -8.16
C ARG A 26 7.60 5.80 -8.97
N THR A 27 6.69 6.40 -9.72
CA THR A 27 6.96 7.60 -10.53
C THR A 27 6.06 8.74 -10.07
N CYS A 28 6.61 9.94 -9.98
CA CYS A 28 5.89 11.12 -9.52
C CYS A 28 4.93 11.52 -10.63
N GLU A 29 3.63 11.54 -10.34
CA GLU A 29 2.61 11.84 -11.35
C GLU A 29 2.69 13.29 -11.85
N ARG A 30 3.38 14.16 -11.10
CA ARG A 30 3.54 15.58 -11.43
C ARG A 30 4.81 15.89 -12.22
N CYS A 31 5.95 15.36 -11.78
CA CYS A 31 7.26 15.75 -12.33
C CYS A 31 8.04 14.60 -12.97
N GLY A 32 7.50 13.38 -12.97
CA GLY A 32 8.15 12.22 -13.60
C GLY A 32 9.37 11.68 -12.86
N ARG A 33 9.75 12.23 -11.69
CA ARG A 33 10.82 11.66 -10.88
C ARG A 33 10.51 10.21 -10.54
N THR A 34 11.48 9.32 -10.76
CA THR A 34 11.37 7.90 -10.40
C THR A 34 12.11 7.63 -9.10
N ASP A 35 11.44 6.96 -8.18
CA ASP A 35 12.03 6.50 -6.93
C ASP A 35 11.97 4.97 -6.88
N VAL A 36 13.04 4.34 -6.38
CA VAL A 36 13.17 2.89 -6.22
C VAL A 36 13.40 2.53 -4.76
N TRP A 37 12.71 1.50 -4.28
CA TRP A 37 12.91 0.98 -2.92
C TRP A 37 14.26 0.27 -2.83
N ARG A 38 15.09 0.66 -1.86
CA ARG A 38 16.36 -0.01 -1.54
C ARG A 38 16.22 -0.73 -0.19
N PRO A 39 16.05 -2.07 -0.17
CA PRO A 39 15.79 -2.80 1.06
C PRO A 39 16.96 -2.72 2.06
N GLU A 40 18.20 -2.60 1.57
CA GLU A 40 19.40 -2.47 2.40
C GLU A 40 19.40 -1.17 3.20
N ARG A 41 18.86 -0.10 2.60
CA ARG A 41 18.76 1.23 3.22
C ARG A 41 17.42 1.46 3.90
N LYS A 42 16.46 0.54 3.71
CA LYS A 42 15.06 0.68 4.11
C LYS A 42 14.49 2.04 3.72
N ASN A 43 14.82 2.52 2.52
CA ASN A 43 14.43 3.83 2.05
C ASN A 43 14.22 3.86 0.53
N TRP A 44 13.46 4.85 0.07
CA TRP A 44 13.33 5.21 -1.34
C TRP A 44 14.54 6.03 -1.77
N ILE A 45 15.10 5.71 -2.93
CA ILE A 45 16.20 6.44 -3.55
C ILE A 45 15.77 6.89 -4.93
N VAL A 46 16.12 8.10 -5.32
CA VAL A 46 15.89 8.62 -6.68
C VAL A 46 16.67 7.76 -7.67
N ASP A 47 15.99 7.30 -8.72
CA ASP A 47 16.60 6.62 -9.85
C ASP A 47 16.75 7.60 -11.02
N GLY A 48 17.99 8.02 -11.29
CA GLY A 48 18.28 8.99 -12.35
C GLY A 48 18.00 10.44 -11.94
N ASP A 49 17.03 11.08 -12.61
CA ASP A 49 16.75 12.51 -12.47
C ASP A 49 16.04 12.81 -11.13
N VAL A 50 16.55 13.83 -10.40
CA VAL A 50 15.96 14.33 -9.14
C VAL A 50 14.63 15.04 -9.34
N GLY A 51 14.24 15.30 -10.59
CA GLY A 51 13.01 15.98 -10.96
C GLY A 51 13.04 17.46 -10.57
N ASN A 52 11.86 18.05 -10.42
CA ASN A 52 11.75 19.47 -10.07
C ASN A 52 11.90 19.69 -8.55
N PRO A 53 12.88 20.49 -8.08
CA PRO A 53 13.10 20.76 -6.65
C PRO A 53 11.94 21.51 -5.96
N TYR A 54 11.08 22.17 -6.72
CA TYR A 54 9.88 22.86 -6.22
C TYR A 54 8.61 22.02 -6.35
N CYS A 55 8.71 20.74 -6.76
CA CYS A 55 7.59 19.84 -6.81
C CYS A 55 7.26 19.29 -5.42
N ILE A 56 6.01 19.44 -4.99
CA ILE A 56 5.46 18.55 -3.96
C ILE A 56 5.18 17.23 -4.68
N HIS A 57 6.05 16.26 -4.49
CA HIS A 57 5.95 14.97 -5.17
C HIS A 57 4.66 14.26 -4.75
N ASP A 58 3.89 13.88 -5.76
CA ASP A 58 2.69 13.09 -5.61
C ASP A 58 2.92 11.74 -6.30
N TRP A 59 2.62 10.68 -5.57
CA TRP A 59 2.70 9.30 -6.07
C TRP A 59 1.27 8.82 -6.26
N ASP A 60 1.07 7.70 -6.96
CA ASP A 60 -0.27 7.14 -7.19
C ASP A 60 -0.97 6.73 -5.87
N ILE A 61 -1.46 7.72 -5.15
CA ILE A 61 -2.11 7.63 -3.83
C ILE A 61 -3.62 7.44 -4.01
N ASN A 62 -4.13 7.81 -5.20
CA ASN A 62 -5.54 7.79 -5.55
C ASN A 62 -5.90 6.67 -6.53
N GLY A 63 -4.94 5.98 -7.13
CA GLY A 63 -5.17 5.18 -8.33
C GLY A 63 -4.50 3.82 -8.31
N SER A 64 -5.08 2.97 -9.17
CA SER A 64 -4.65 1.71 -9.78
C SER A 64 -3.83 0.67 -9.01
N TYR A 65 -2.85 1.07 -8.20
CA TYR A 65 -2.01 0.17 -7.45
C TYR A 65 -2.79 -0.55 -6.34
N ASN A 66 -2.83 -1.89 -6.42
CA ASN A 66 -3.41 -2.73 -5.38
C ASN A 66 -2.30 -3.52 -4.68
N PRO A 67 -2.03 -3.27 -3.39
CA PRO A 67 -1.00 -4.00 -2.65
C PRO A 67 -1.41 -5.42 -2.25
N ILE A 68 -2.63 -5.85 -2.58
CA ILE A 68 -3.13 -7.19 -2.28
C ILE A 68 -2.96 -8.06 -3.51
N GLU A 69 -2.16 -9.11 -3.38
CA GLU A 69 -2.04 -10.17 -4.39
C GLU A 69 -3.36 -10.97 -4.46
N LYS A 70 -3.83 -11.29 -5.68
CA LYS A 70 -5.06 -12.06 -5.90
C LYS A 70 -4.88 -13.55 -5.61
#